data_AF-A0A0P4VJI0-F1
#
_entry.id   AF-A0A0P4VJI0-F1
#
_cell.length_a   1.000
_cell.length_b   1.000
_cell.length_c   1.000
_cell.angle_alpha   90.00
_cell.angle_beta   90.00
_cell.angle_gamma   90.00
#
_symmetry.space_group_name_H-M   'P 1'
#
loop_
_entity.id
_entity.type
_entity.pdbx_description
1 polymer ?
#
loop_
_entity_poly.entity_id
_entity_poly.type
_entity_poly.pdbx_seq_one_letter_code
_entity_poly.pdbx_strand_id
1 'polypeptide(L)'
;MPKWKTVFVTGGAGYIGSHCIVELLEAGYDVVAVDNFANSVSENGEAVSLKRVESITGRTVRFHQCDLLDKNNLQTIFNKYKIDCVIHFAAIKAVGESMQKPFIYYKNNIVATINLLEIMKEANCQQLVFSSSCTVYGDPEHLPITESHPTGNVTNVYGRTKYFIEEMLKDVARADEKWNIILLRYFNPVGAHPSGIIGEDPTKPFTNLMPFIAQVAVGSKPYLTIFGDDYDTVDGTGIRDYIHVMDLASGHVAALNKLQAESVRLKTYNLGTGQGYSVLQLIKTFEAVTKTKVPYKVESRRQGDIVSMFANAELAKEELGWQTRYSIEEMCEHFWKWKTLNPSGYKSADNLVSNGLSNTASPHLMK
;
A
#
# COMPACT_ATOMS: atom_id res chain seq x y z
N MET A 1 -11.99 25.38 -14.31
CA MET A 1 -11.26 25.58 -13.04
C MET A 1 -9.76 25.42 -13.32
N PRO A 2 -8.86 26.12 -12.61
CA PRO A 2 -7.43 25.89 -12.78
C PRO A 2 -7.08 24.42 -12.53
N LYS A 3 -6.22 23.83 -13.35
CA LYS A 3 -5.77 22.45 -13.15
C LYS A 3 -4.91 22.40 -11.88
N TRP A 4 -5.23 21.53 -10.92
CA TRP A 4 -4.35 21.24 -9.79
C TRP A 4 -2.97 20.87 -10.33
N LYS A 5 -1.93 21.37 -9.68
CA LYS A 5 -0.54 21.21 -10.13
C LYS A 5 0.26 20.36 -9.17
N THR A 6 0.14 20.60 -7.86
CA THR A 6 1.00 19.96 -6.86
C THR A 6 0.23 19.03 -5.94
N VAL A 7 0.66 17.78 -5.90
CA VAL A 7 0.15 16.74 -5.00
C VAL A 7 1.19 16.44 -3.92
N PHE A 8 0.76 16.52 -2.67
CA PHE A 8 1.60 16.18 -1.52
C PHE A 8 1.35 14.73 -1.11
N VAL A 9 2.39 13.89 -1.15
CA VAL A 9 2.27 12.44 -0.92
C VAL A 9 3.05 12.07 0.33
N THR A 10 2.34 11.65 1.39
CA THR A 10 3.02 11.14 2.59
C THR A 10 3.27 9.64 2.47
N GLY A 11 4.37 9.14 3.02
CA GLY A 11 4.79 7.74 2.84
C GLY A 11 5.18 7.45 1.39
N GLY A 12 5.65 8.48 0.67
CA GLY A 12 5.88 8.43 -0.77
C GLY A 12 6.99 7.46 -1.19
N ALA A 13 7.96 7.19 -0.31
CA ALA A 13 9.03 6.23 -0.61
C ALA A 13 8.61 4.77 -0.38
N GLY A 14 7.43 4.53 0.22
CA GLY A 14 6.87 3.22 0.44
C GLY A 14 6.40 2.50 -0.84
N TYR A 15 5.94 1.26 -0.67
CA TYR A 15 5.49 0.41 -1.77
C TYR A 15 4.38 1.06 -2.62
N ILE A 16 3.20 1.30 -2.04
CA ILE A 16 2.07 1.89 -2.80
C ILE A 16 2.36 3.35 -3.16
N GLY A 17 3.00 4.10 -2.26
CA GLY A 17 3.36 5.50 -2.47
C GLY A 17 4.21 5.72 -3.72
N SER A 18 5.28 4.94 -3.91
CA SER A 18 6.16 5.07 -5.08
C SER A 18 5.44 4.75 -6.39
N HIS A 19 4.56 3.75 -6.42
CA HIS A 19 3.77 3.41 -7.62
C HIS A 19 2.70 4.48 -7.90
N CYS A 20 2.06 5.03 -6.86
CA CYS A 20 1.16 6.17 -7.00
C CYS A 20 1.87 7.40 -7.58
N ILE A 21 3.12 7.64 -7.19
CA ILE A 21 3.90 8.79 -7.71
C ILE A 21 4.22 8.62 -9.19
N VAL A 22 4.46 7.39 -9.69
CA VAL A 22 4.58 7.14 -11.14
C VAL A 22 3.32 7.63 -11.86
N GLU A 23 2.16 7.13 -11.46
CA GLU A 23 0.85 7.48 -12.07
C GLU A 23 0.56 8.99 -11.99
N LEU A 24 0.89 9.64 -10.87
CA LEU A 24 0.73 11.10 -10.71
C LEU A 24 1.62 11.89 -11.68
N LEU A 25 2.89 11.49 -11.81
CA LEU A 25 3.84 12.16 -12.71
C LEU A 25 3.45 11.93 -14.17
N GLU A 26 3.00 10.75 -14.54
CA GLU A 26 2.51 10.45 -15.90
C GLU A 26 1.20 11.19 -16.22
N ALA A 27 0.33 11.41 -15.23
CA ALA A 27 -0.86 12.25 -15.36
C ALA A 27 -0.57 13.77 -15.44
N GLY A 28 0.70 14.17 -15.30
CA GLY A 28 1.16 15.55 -15.45
C GLY A 28 1.14 16.37 -14.17
N TYR A 29 0.99 15.76 -13.00
CA TYR A 29 1.11 16.45 -11.71
C TYR A 29 2.58 16.62 -11.31
N ASP A 30 2.87 17.65 -10.50
CA ASP A 30 4.13 17.75 -9.75
C ASP A 30 3.93 17.13 -8.36
N VAL A 31 4.93 16.41 -7.88
CA VAL A 31 4.84 15.72 -6.59
C VAL A 31 5.79 16.33 -5.56
N VAL A 32 5.27 16.54 -4.35
CA VAL A 32 6.07 16.75 -3.14
C VAL A 32 5.86 15.52 -2.26
N ALA A 33 6.89 14.73 -2.04
CA ALA A 33 6.82 13.50 -1.25
C ALA A 33 7.51 13.66 0.10
N VAL A 34 6.92 13.07 1.14
CA VAL A 34 7.55 12.96 2.46
C VAL A 34 7.55 11.52 2.96
N ASP A 35 8.63 11.12 3.63
CA ASP A 35 8.78 9.81 4.25
C ASP A 35 9.82 9.88 5.38
N ASN A 36 9.74 9.02 6.39
CA ASN A 36 10.74 8.93 7.47
C ASN A 36 11.62 7.68 7.38
N PHE A 37 11.45 6.86 6.34
CA PHE A 37 12.17 5.62 6.09
C PHE A 37 11.94 4.51 7.12
N ALA A 38 10.90 4.61 7.95
CA ALA A 38 10.58 3.58 8.95
C ALA A 38 10.27 2.20 8.33
N ASN A 39 9.86 2.16 7.06
CA ASN A 39 9.64 0.91 6.32
C ASN A 39 9.94 1.02 4.81
N SER A 40 10.86 1.92 4.42
CA SER A 40 11.30 2.14 3.05
C SER A 40 12.81 2.35 3.02
N VAL A 41 13.47 2.02 1.90
CA VAL A 41 14.93 2.03 1.81
C VAL A 41 15.45 3.43 1.53
N SER A 42 16.42 3.86 2.34
CA SER A 42 17.24 5.05 2.11
C SER A 42 18.70 4.67 1.88
N GLU A 43 19.34 5.35 0.93
CA GLU A 43 20.80 5.39 0.79
C GLU A 43 21.24 6.86 0.84
N ASN A 44 22.16 7.20 1.75
CA ASN A 44 22.67 8.57 1.94
C ASN A 44 21.59 9.65 2.16
N GLY A 45 20.48 9.30 2.82
CA GLY A 45 19.36 10.22 3.08
C GLY A 45 18.40 10.40 1.90
N GLU A 46 18.66 9.76 0.76
CA GLU A 46 17.80 9.80 -0.41
C GLU A 46 16.84 8.61 -0.42
N ALA A 47 15.65 8.82 -1.00
CA ALA A 47 14.67 7.75 -1.21
C ALA A 47 14.98 6.99 -2.51
N VAL A 48 15.57 5.79 -2.39
CA VAL A 48 16.02 5.01 -3.56
C VAL A 48 14.86 4.67 -4.50
N SER A 49 13.70 4.32 -3.94
CA SER A 49 12.48 4.07 -4.73
C SER A 49 12.07 5.28 -5.55
N LEU A 50 12.19 6.50 -5.01
CA LEU A 50 11.83 7.73 -5.72
C LEU A 50 12.82 8.06 -6.83
N LYS A 51 14.13 7.86 -6.65
CA LYS A 51 15.11 7.99 -7.75
C LYS A 51 14.80 7.07 -8.93
N ARG A 52 14.30 5.88 -8.61
CA ARG A 52 13.85 4.91 -9.62
C ARG A 52 12.51 5.29 -10.25
N VAL A 53 11.62 5.96 -9.53
CA VAL A 53 10.44 6.60 -10.12
C VAL A 53 10.85 7.71 -11.11
N GLU A 54 11.88 8.51 -10.78
CA GLU A 54 12.40 9.53 -11.69
C GLU A 54 12.99 8.91 -12.97
N SER A 55 13.65 7.75 -12.88
CA SER A 55 14.17 7.05 -14.07
C SER A 55 13.07 6.41 -14.93
N ILE A 56 11.96 5.98 -14.34
CA ILE A 56 10.78 5.47 -15.07
C ILE A 56 10.10 6.61 -15.84
N THR A 57 9.85 7.73 -15.17
CA THR A 57 8.98 8.79 -15.67
C THR A 57 9.72 9.90 -16.41
N GLY A 58 11.04 10.01 -16.22
CA GLY A 58 11.84 11.14 -16.68
C GLY A 58 11.52 12.47 -15.97
N ARG A 59 10.74 12.43 -14.88
CA ARG A 59 10.31 13.62 -14.12
C ARG A 59 10.82 13.55 -12.69
N THR A 60 11.14 14.70 -12.11
CA THR A 60 11.71 14.78 -10.76
C THR A 60 10.66 14.75 -9.66
N VAL A 61 11.02 14.19 -8.51
CA VAL A 61 10.20 14.16 -7.29
C VAL A 61 10.84 15.06 -6.24
N ARG A 62 10.08 16.03 -5.72
CA ARG A 62 10.55 16.87 -4.61
C ARG A 62 10.39 16.09 -3.31
N PHE A 63 11.47 15.52 -2.79
CA PHE A 63 11.45 14.69 -1.58
C PHE A 63 11.92 15.45 -0.34
N HIS A 64 11.28 15.21 0.81
CA HIS A 64 11.76 15.63 2.13
C HIS A 64 11.67 14.47 3.11
N GLN A 65 12.77 14.19 3.82
CA GLN A 65 12.71 13.27 4.95
C GLN A 65 11.98 13.95 6.11
N CYS A 66 10.82 13.41 6.51
CA CYS A 66 9.98 13.99 7.53
C CYS A 66 9.13 12.93 8.22
N ASP A 67 9.19 12.91 9.56
CA ASP A 67 8.21 12.22 10.39
C ASP A 67 7.01 13.13 10.60
N LEU A 68 5.80 12.64 10.33
CA LEU A 68 4.58 13.42 10.51
C LEU A 68 4.28 13.76 11.99
N LEU A 69 4.95 13.10 12.94
CA LEU A 69 4.93 13.47 14.35
C LEU A 69 5.74 14.74 14.64
N ASP A 70 6.68 15.12 13.76
CA ASP A 70 7.37 16.41 13.80
C ASP A 70 6.54 17.46 13.05
N LYS A 71 5.53 18.00 13.77
CA LYS A 71 4.61 19.01 13.22
C LYS A 71 5.34 20.27 12.72
N ASN A 72 6.46 20.66 13.33
CA ASN A 72 7.22 21.84 12.93
C ASN A 72 7.95 21.65 11.59
N ASN A 73 8.58 20.49 11.40
CA ASN A 73 9.19 20.15 10.12
C ASN A 73 8.12 20.01 9.02
N LEU A 74 6.99 19.36 9.33
CA LEU A 74 5.86 19.25 8.40
C LEU A 74 5.33 20.62 7.97
N GLN A 75 5.12 21.55 8.91
CA GLN A 75 4.72 22.94 8.63
C GLN A 75 5.73 23.64 7.71
N THR A 76 7.02 23.48 8.00
CA THR A 76 8.11 24.09 7.22
C THR A 76 8.07 23.61 5.76
N ILE A 77 7.77 22.33 5.52
CA ILE A 77 7.65 21.78 4.18
C ILE A 77 6.38 22.31 3.49
N PHE A 78 5.23 22.32 4.17
CA PHE A 78 3.98 22.86 3.62
C PHE A 78 4.12 24.32 3.19
N ASN A 79 4.81 25.15 3.98
CA ASN A 79 5.02 26.57 3.66
C ASN A 79 5.90 26.82 2.42
N LYS A 80 6.67 25.83 1.96
CA LYS A 80 7.51 25.95 0.75
C LYS A 80 6.73 25.78 -0.54
N TYR A 81 5.52 25.20 -0.49
CA TYR A 81 4.80 24.78 -1.68
C TYR A 81 3.33 25.20 -1.63
N LYS A 82 2.79 25.58 -2.77
CA LYS A 82 1.34 25.65 -2.95
C LYS A 82 0.82 24.24 -3.23
N ILE A 83 0.25 23.58 -2.23
CA ILE A 83 -0.28 22.22 -2.31
C ILE A 83 -1.75 22.28 -2.66
N ASP A 84 -2.16 21.53 -3.69
CA ASP A 84 -3.56 21.49 -4.13
C ASP A 84 -4.32 20.31 -3.51
N CYS A 85 -3.66 19.17 -3.33
CA CYS A 85 -4.25 17.97 -2.73
C CYS A 85 -3.21 17.14 -1.97
N VAL A 86 -3.65 16.43 -0.94
CA VAL A 86 -2.82 15.48 -0.18
C VAL A 86 -3.28 14.05 -0.45
N ILE A 87 -2.32 13.15 -0.64
CA ILE A 87 -2.52 11.69 -0.62
C ILE A 87 -1.75 11.12 0.57
N HIS A 88 -2.47 10.54 1.52
CA HIS A 88 -1.91 10.12 2.80
C HIS A 88 -1.70 8.59 2.85
N PHE A 89 -0.48 8.12 2.59
CA PHE A 89 -0.10 6.71 2.76
C PHE A 89 0.63 6.41 4.08
N ALA A 90 1.29 7.40 4.67
CA ALA A 90 2.16 7.21 5.83
C ALA A 90 1.40 6.57 7.01
N ALA A 91 1.71 5.31 7.28
CA ALA A 91 1.19 4.52 8.38
C ALA A 91 2.09 3.28 8.57
N ILE A 92 2.15 2.77 9.80
CA ILE A 92 2.64 1.41 10.03
C ILE A 92 1.49 0.42 9.85
N LYS A 93 1.76 -0.69 9.15
CA LYS A 93 0.72 -1.55 8.53
C LYS A 93 0.71 -3.02 8.93
N ALA A 94 1.66 -3.49 9.75
CA ALA A 94 1.78 -4.92 10.04
C ALA A 94 0.78 -5.37 11.12
N VAL A 95 -0.25 -6.11 10.71
CA VAL A 95 -1.34 -6.60 11.60
C VAL A 95 -0.79 -7.30 12.85
N GLY A 96 0.10 -8.29 12.68
CA GLY A 96 0.66 -9.04 13.80
C GLY A 96 1.49 -8.19 14.77
N GLU A 97 2.33 -7.28 14.26
CA GLU A 97 3.12 -6.36 15.10
C GLU A 97 2.20 -5.40 15.87
N SER A 98 1.09 -4.96 15.26
CA SER A 98 0.14 -4.04 15.87
C SER A 98 -0.46 -4.55 17.17
N MET A 99 -0.67 -5.87 17.25
CA MET A 99 -1.20 -6.53 18.45
C MET A 99 -0.17 -6.60 19.58
N GLN A 100 1.11 -6.64 19.23
CA GLN A 100 2.22 -6.66 20.21
C GLN A 100 2.64 -5.26 20.65
N LYS A 101 2.48 -4.25 19.78
CA LYS A 101 2.96 -2.87 20.00
C LYS A 101 1.87 -1.83 19.74
N PRO A 102 0.71 -1.90 20.45
CA PRO A 102 -0.45 -1.09 20.11
C PRO A 102 -0.22 0.42 20.16
N PHE A 103 0.52 0.92 21.16
CA PHE A 103 0.74 2.36 21.31
C PHE A 103 1.57 2.98 20.18
N ILE A 104 2.49 2.22 19.58
CA ILE A 104 3.24 2.69 18.40
C ILE A 104 2.28 2.91 17.23
N TYR A 105 1.32 1.99 17.02
CA TYR A 105 0.32 2.09 15.95
C TYR A 105 -0.63 3.26 16.18
N TYR A 106 -1.17 3.42 17.39
CA TYR A 106 -2.03 4.56 17.69
C TYR A 106 -1.29 5.89 17.55
N LYS A 107 -0.07 6.02 18.09
CA LYS A 107 0.72 7.25 17.96
C LYS A 107 1.06 7.54 16.50
N ASN A 108 1.67 6.57 15.81
CA ASN A 108 2.13 6.78 14.43
C ASN A 108 0.98 6.99 13.46
N ASN A 109 -0.15 6.29 13.59
CA ASN A 109 -1.20 6.38 12.60
C ASN A 109 -2.17 7.52 12.95
N ILE A 110 -2.63 7.64 14.21
CA ILE A 110 -3.66 8.64 14.55
C ILE A 110 -3.05 10.03 14.76
N VAL A 111 -2.02 10.16 15.61
CA VAL A 111 -1.44 11.48 15.92
C VAL A 111 -0.79 12.10 14.69
N ALA A 112 -0.11 11.30 13.86
CA ALA A 112 0.42 11.78 12.58
C ALA A 112 -0.67 12.31 11.64
N THR A 113 -1.82 11.61 11.54
CA THR A 113 -2.94 12.09 10.73
C THR A 113 -3.51 13.38 11.32
N ILE A 114 -3.66 13.50 12.64
CA ILE A 114 -4.11 14.75 13.28
C ILE A 114 -3.18 15.90 12.92
N ASN A 115 -1.87 15.72 13.10
CA ASN A 115 -0.87 16.74 12.73
C ASN A 115 -1.01 17.14 11.25
N LEU A 116 -1.13 16.17 10.34
CA LEU A 116 -1.31 16.43 8.91
C LEU A 116 -2.58 17.25 8.63
N LEU A 117 -3.71 16.88 9.22
CA LEU A 117 -4.99 17.58 9.01
C LEU A 117 -4.96 19.01 9.53
N GLU A 118 -4.32 19.26 10.68
CA GLU A 118 -4.15 20.60 11.22
C GLU A 118 -3.32 21.48 10.27
N ILE A 119 -2.16 20.98 9.82
CA ILE A 119 -1.29 21.69 8.87
C ILE A 119 -1.99 21.94 7.53
N MET A 120 -2.73 20.95 7.03
CA MET A 120 -3.54 21.08 5.82
C MET A 120 -4.56 22.22 5.95
N LYS A 121 -5.25 22.31 7.10
CA LYS A 121 -6.20 23.39 7.38
C LYS A 121 -5.52 24.74 7.46
N GLU A 122 -4.40 24.84 8.17
CA GLU A 122 -3.59 26.06 8.29
C GLU A 122 -3.07 26.55 6.92
N ALA A 123 -2.72 25.62 6.02
CA ALA A 123 -2.31 25.91 4.65
C ALA A 123 -3.49 26.11 3.66
N ASN A 124 -4.73 26.05 4.12
CA ASN A 124 -5.95 26.14 3.30
C ASN A 124 -5.98 25.10 2.15
N CYS A 125 -5.46 23.89 2.40
CA CYS A 125 -5.51 22.73 1.50
C CYS A 125 -6.34 21.62 2.16
N GLN A 126 -7.64 21.59 1.88
CA GLN A 126 -8.59 20.68 2.52
C GLN A 126 -9.10 19.58 1.56
N GLN A 127 -8.21 19.16 0.65
CA GLN A 127 -8.45 18.11 -0.35
C GLN A 127 -7.60 16.89 0.02
N LEU A 128 -8.24 15.76 0.30
CA LEU A 128 -7.56 14.58 0.84
C LEU A 128 -8.02 13.28 0.16
N VAL A 129 -7.05 12.50 -0.31
CA VAL A 129 -7.23 11.07 -0.57
C VAL A 129 -6.56 10.30 0.57
N PHE A 130 -7.36 9.59 1.37
CA PHE A 130 -6.87 8.83 2.51
C PHE A 130 -6.75 7.34 2.19
N SER A 131 -5.60 6.78 2.55
CA SER A 131 -5.37 5.34 2.48
C SER A 131 -6.03 4.59 3.62
N SER A 132 -7.25 4.11 3.41
CA SER A 132 -7.91 3.20 4.32
C SER A 132 -7.61 1.73 3.96
N SER A 133 -8.38 0.79 4.49
CA SER A 133 -8.14 -0.65 4.34
C SER A 133 -9.44 -1.43 4.49
N CYS A 134 -9.57 -2.56 3.78
CA CYS A 134 -10.65 -3.52 3.99
C CYS A 134 -10.73 -4.06 5.44
N THR A 135 -9.66 -3.92 6.23
CA THR A 135 -9.67 -4.31 7.65
C THR A 135 -10.68 -3.54 8.50
N VAL A 136 -11.18 -2.39 8.05
CA VAL A 136 -12.22 -1.63 8.75
C VAL A 136 -13.58 -2.36 8.78
N TYR A 137 -13.79 -3.30 7.85
CA TYR A 137 -15.00 -4.13 7.81
C TYR A 137 -15.00 -5.23 8.87
N GLY A 138 -13.84 -5.60 9.42
CA GLY A 138 -13.76 -6.70 10.38
C GLY A 138 -14.01 -8.06 9.72
N ASP A 139 -14.77 -8.92 10.41
CA ASP A 139 -15.29 -10.15 9.83
C ASP A 139 -16.57 -9.83 9.03
N PRO A 140 -16.57 -9.96 7.69
CA PRO A 140 -17.69 -9.50 6.86
C PRO A 140 -18.91 -10.40 7.02
N GLU A 141 -20.09 -9.78 7.08
CA GLU A 141 -21.38 -10.46 7.19
C GLU A 141 -21.83 -11.05 5.84
N HIS A 142 -21.40 -10.44 4.74
CA HIS A 142 -21.68 -10.89 3.37
C HIS A 142 -20.54 -10.55 2.41
N LEU A 143 -20.47 -11.31 1.33
CA LEU A 143 -19.50 -11.14 0.25
C LEU A 143 -20.23 -11.11 -1.10
N PRO A 144 -19.80 -10.33 -2.10
CA PRO A 144 -18.70 -9.35 -2.04
C PRO A 144 -19.02 -8.14 -1.14
N ILE A 145 -17.98 -7.51 -0.57
CA ILE A 145 -18.13 -6.39 0.37
C ILE A 145 -18.39 -5.09 -0.39
N THR A 146 -19.53 -4.45 -0.13
CA THR A 146 -19.87 -3.11 -0.64
C THR A 146 -19.47 -2.02 0.38
N GLU A 147 -19.43 -0.76 -0.04
CA GLU A 147 -19.09 0.37 0.83
C GLU A 147 -20.14 0.65 1.92
N SER A 148 -21.38 0.18 1.72
CA SER A 148 -22.46 0.26 2.72
C SER A 148 -22.39 -0.83 3.79
N HIS A 149 -21.48 -1.81 3.64
CA HIS A 149 -21.26 -2.83 4.66
C HIS A 149 -20.86 -2.18 6.00
N PRO A 150 -21.39 -2.66 7.14
CA PRO A 150 -20.99 -2.19 8.47
C PRO A 150 -19.46 -2.20 8.67
N THR A 151 -18.95 -1.20 9.37
CA THR A 151 -17.55 -1.11 9.79
C THR A 151 -17.42 -1.05 11.31
N GLY A 152 -16.21 -1.24 11.82
CA GLY A 152 -15.89 -1.06 13.24
C GLY A 152 -15.75 -2.35 14.05
N ASN A 153 -16.18 -3.50 13.52
CA ASN A 153 -15.95 -4.82 14.12
C ASN A 153 -14.50 -5.33 13.91
N VAL A 154 -13.52 -4.48 14.20
CA VAL A 154 -12.14 -4.71 13.78
C VAL A 154 -11.35 -5.54 14.79
N THR A 155 -10.73 -6.61 14.32
CA THR A 155 -10.06 -7.64 15.13
C THR A 155 -8.60 -7.34 15.47
N ASN A 156 -8.03 -6.26 14.93
CA ASN A 156 -6.62 -5.93 15.13
C ASN A 156 -6.35 -4.42 15.27
N VAL A 157 -5.25 -4.07 15.92
CA VAL A 157 -4.93 -2.68 16.27
C VAL A 157 -4.69 -1.83 15.01
N TYR A 158 -3.99 -2.34 14.00
CA TYR A 158 -3.80 -1.63 12.73
C TYR A 158 -5.14 -1.22 12.11
N GLY A 159 -6.06 -2.17 11.94
CA GLY A 159 -7.37 -1.89 11.37
C GLY A 159 -8.19 -0.93 12.24
N ARG A 160 -8.08 -1.03 13.58
CA ARG A 160 -8.71 -0.06 14.49
C ARG A 160 -8.19 1.36 14.26
N THR A 161 -6.90 1.55 14.01
CA THR A 161 -6.39 2.89 13.67
C THR A 161 -6.99 3.43 12.37
N LYS A 162 -7.16 2.59 11.35
CA LYS A 162 -7.81 3.00 10.09
C LYS A 162 -9.27 3.37 10.31
N TYR A 163 -10.01 2.54 11.04
CA TYR A 163 -11.41 2.82 11.40
C TYR A 163 -11.54 4.14 12.17
N PHE A 164 -10.73 4.36 13.21
CA PHE A 164 -10.77 5.62 13.99
C PHE A 164 -10.40 6.84 13.17
N ILE A 165 -9.47 6.72 12.21
CA ILE A 165 -9.16 7.81 11.30
C ILE A 165 -10.34 8.08 10.36
N GLU A 166 -11.04 7.05 9.84
CA GLU A 166 -12.26 7.27 9.05
C GLU A 166 -13.34 8.02 9.85
N GLU A 167 -13.60 7.61 11.10
CA GLU A 167 -14.57 8.30 11.98
C GLU A 167 -14.16 9.74 12.25
N MET A 168 -12.88 9.99 12.55
CA MET A 168 -12.33 11.33 12.72
C MET A 168 -12.52 12.19 11.47
N LEU A 169 -12.30 11.63 10.27
CA LEU A 169 -12.49 12.34 9.01
C LEU A 169 -13.96 12.65 8.72
N LYS A 170 -14.90 11.79 9.15
CA LYS A 170 -16.34 12.08 9.11
C LYS A 170 -16.71 13.27 9.98
N ASP A 171 -16.15 13.35 11.19
CA ASP A 171 -16.39 14.48 12.08
C ASP A 171 -15.76 15.78 11.52
N VAL A 172 -14.55 15.70 10.96
CA VAL A 172 -13.90 16.84 10.29
C VAL A 172 -14.73 17.35 9.11
N ALA A 173 -15.19 16.44 8.22
CA ALA A 173 -16.03 16.79 7.07
C ALA A 173 -17.40 17.35 7.47
N ARG A 174 -17.96 16.90 8.60
CA ARG A 174 -19.21 17.43 9.16
C ARG A 174 -19.02 18.84 9.73
N ALA A 175 -17.90 19.08 10.40
CA ALA A 175 -17.63 20.34 11.09
C ALA A 175 -17.21 21.49 10.16
N ASP A 176 -16.56 21.20 9.03
CA ASP A 176 -16.09 22.21 8.09
C ASP A 176 -16.32 21.77 6.63
N GLU A 177 -17.17 22.52 5.93
CA GLU A 177 -17.65 22.21 4.59
C GLU A 177 -16.60 22.26 3.49
N LYS A 178 -15.46 22.89 3.76
CA LYS A 178 -14.34 22.99 2.80
C LYS A 178 -13.59 21.67 2.62
N TRP A 179 -13.73 20.74 3.57
CA TRP A 179 -13.12 19.43 3.46
C TRP A 179 -13.79 18.60 2.37
N ASN A 180 -12.95 18.14 1.44
CA ASN A 180 -13.31 17.24 0.36
C ASN A 180 -12.40 16.01 0.45
N ILE A 181 -12.96 14.91 0.90
CA ILE A 181 -12.22 13.74 1.35
C ILE A 181 -12.71 12.51 0.59
N ILE A 182 -11.78 11.75 0.02
CA ILE A 182 -12.04 10.40 -0.45
C ILE A 182 -11.30 9.39 0.44
N LEU A 183 -12.05 8.44 0.98
CA LEU A 183 -11.53 7.29 1.73
C LEU A 183 -11.42 6.10 0.78
N LEU A 184 -10.21 5.65 0.47
CA LEU A 184 -10.00 4.48 -0.37
C LEU A 184 -9.70 3.26 0.49
N ARG A 185 -10.61 2.28 0.52
CA ARG A 185 -10.46 1.03 1.25
C ARG A 185 -9.80 0.00 0.36
N TYR A 186 -8.48 -0.14 0.50
CA TYR A 186 -7.72 -1.11 -0.28
C TYR A 186 -7.94 -2.51 0.22
N PHE A 187 -7.98 -3.47 -0.70
CA PHE A 187 -7.86 -4.89 -0.39
C PHE A 187 -6.38 -5.27 -0.32
N ASN A 188 -5.92 -6.32 -1.01
CA ASN A 188 -4.56 -6.84 -0.84
C ASN A 188 -3.66 -6.49 -2.04
N PRO A 189 -2.96 -5.33 -2.03
CA PRO A 189 -2.07 -4.97 -3.12
C PRO A 189 -0.88 -5.91 -3.24
N VAL A 190 -0.62 -6.35 -4.47
CA VAL A 190 0.50 -7.21 -4.88
C VAL A 190 1.04 -6.77 -6.25
N GLY A 191 2.09 -7.42 -6.73
CA GLY A 191 2.74 -7.06 -7.99
C GLY A 191 3.84 -6.02 -7.83
N ALA A 192 4.26 -5.44 -8.94
CA ALA A 192 5.26 -4.38 -9.00
C ALA A 192 5.03 -3.55 -10.26
N HIS A 193 5.82 -2.50 -10.46
CA HIS A 193 5.77 -1.79 -11.74
C HIS A 193 6.21 -2.74 -12.88
N PRO A 194 5.53 -2.78 -14.05
CA PRO A 194 5.83 -3.73 -15.14
C PRO A 194 7.28 -3.69 -15.65
N SER A 195 7.98 -2.57 -15.47
CA SER A 195 9.42 -2.47 -15.80
C SER A 195 10.31 -3.32 -14.91
N GLY A 196 9.87 -3.67 -13.69
CA GLY A 196 10.70 -4.31 -12.67
C GLY A 196 11.75 -3.38 -12.04
N ILE A 197 11.60 -2.06 -12.19
CA ILE A 197 12.53 -1.04 -11.64
C ILE A 197 12.13 -0.60 -10.21
N ILE A 198 10.85 -0.68 -9.85
CA ILE A 198 10.35 -0.48 -8.49
C ILE A 198 9.40 -1.64 -8.12
N GLY A 199 9.35 -1.97 -6.83
CA GLY A 199 8.46 -2.97 -6.23
C GLY A 199 8.45 -2.90 -4.71
N GLU A 200 7.93 -3.95 -4.04
CA GLU A 200 7.85 -4.01 -2.58
C GLU A 200 9.21 -4.43 -1.97
N ASP A 201 9.81 -3.54 -1.18
CA ASP A 201 11.07 -3.81 -0.44
C ASP A 201 11.02 -3.13 0.96
N PRO A 202 10.33 -3.74 1.92
CA PRO A 202 10.24 -3.24 3.28
C PRO A 202 11.57 -3.44 4.01
N THR A 203 11.94 -2.50 4.88
CA THR A 203 13.10 -2.63 5.76
C THR A 203 12.82 -3.53 6.98
N LYS A 204 11.54 -3.78 7.27
CA LYS A 204 11.09 -4.76 8.26
C LYS A 204 10.82 -6.13 7.61
N PRO A 205 10.85 -7.24 8.39
CA PRO A 205 10.50 -8.55 7.88
C PRO A 205 9.15 -8.58 7.17
N PHE A 206 9.08 -9.26 6.03
CA PHE A 206 7.84 -9.42 5.28
C PHE A 206 6.80 -10.16 6.12
N THR A 207 5.60 -9.59 6.19
CA THR A 207 4.42 -10.20 6.82
C THR A 207 3.35 -10.56 5.79
N ASN A 208 3.46 -10.03 4.57
CA ASN A 208 2.52 -10.26 3.48
C ASN A 208 2.87 -11.56 2.73
N LEU A 209 1.84 -12.19 2.16
CA LEU A 209 1.95 -13.51 1.55
C LEU A 209 2.83 -13.54 0.28
N MET A 210 2.60 -12.64 -0.68
CA MET A 210 3.32 -12.65 -1.98
C MET A 210 4.85 -12.52 -1.81
N PRO A 211 5.40 -11.58 -1.01
CA PRO A 211 6.84 -11.56 -0.78
C PRO A 211 7.38 -12.80 -0.08
N PHE A 212 6.61 -13.42 0.81
CA PHE A 212 7.03 -14.66 1.48
C PHE A 212 7.08 -15.84 0.49
N ILE A 213 6.08 -15.95 -0.39
CA ILE A 213 6.07 -16.91 -1.52
C ILE A 213 7.36 -16.73 -2.35
N ALA A 214 7.69 -15.49 -2.71
CA ALA A 214 8.89 -15.22 -3.50
C ALA A 214 10.19 -15.57 -2.77
N GLN A 215 10.29 -15.33 -1.45
CA GLN A 215 11.46 -15.73 -0.65
C GLN A 215 11.67 -17.24 -0.64
N VAL A 216 10.59 -18.02 -0.63
CA VAL A 216 10.65 -19.47 -0.74
C VAL A 216 11.05 -19.89 -2.15
N ALA A 217 10.45 -19.26 -3.17
CA ALA A 217 10.75 -19.53 -4.57
C ALA A 217 12.22 -19.26 -4.95
N VAL A 218 12.88 -18.26 -4.34
CA VAL A 218 14.33 -18.01 -4.53
C VAL A 218 15.21 -18.81 -3.56
N GLY A 219 14.64 -19.70 -2.75
CA GLY A 219 15.38 -20.53 -1.79
C GLY A 219 15.91 -19.81 -0.55
N SER A 220 15.53 -18.54 -0.32
CA SER A 220 15.92 -17.79 0.89
C SER A 220 15.18 -18.28 2.15
N LYS A 221 14.05 -18.97 1.98
CA LYS A 221 13.33 -19.68 3.04
C LYS A 221 13.01 -21.10 2.57
N PRO A 222 13.04 -22.10 3.47
CA PRO A 222 12.83 -23.49 3.09
C PRO A 222 11.38 -23.79 2.70
N TYR A 223 10.41 -23.12 3.33
CA TYR A 223 8.98 -23.31 3.08
C TYR A 223 8.16 -22.09 3.52
N LEU A 224 6.94 -21.99 3.00
CA LEU A 224 5.87 -21.11 3.48
C LEU A 224 5.04 -21.83 4.57
N THR A 225 4.60 -21.09 5.59
CA THR A 225 3.59 -21.61 6.53
C THR A 225 2.21 -21.10 6.10
N ILE A 226 1.27 -22.02 5.88
CA ILE A 226 -0.15 -21.74 5.67
C ILE A 226 -0.87 -21.95 7.01
N PHE A 227 -1.63 -20.95 7.46
CA PHE A 227 -2.35 -21.00 8.73
C PHE A 227 -3.82 -21.39 8.50
N GLY A 228 -4.15 -22.66 8.73
CA GLY A 228 -5.46 -23.25 8.50
C GLY A 228 -5.68 -23.75 7.07
N ASP A 229 -6.22 -24.96 6.98
CA ASP A 229 -6.66 -25.67 5.77
C ASP A 229 -8.07 -26.28 5.92
N ASP A 230 -8.81 -25.81 6.92
CA ASP A 230 -10.10 -26.34 7.36
C ASP A 230 -11.19 -25.24 7.39
N TYR A 231 -10.94 -24.08 6.78
CA TYR A 231 -11.97 -23.06 6.60
C TYR A 231 -13.06 -23.51 5.62
N ASP A 232 -14.25 -22.93 5.72
CA ASP A 232 -15.32 -23.14 4.74
C ASP A 232 -15.05 -22.35 3.45
N THR A 233 -14.02 -22.76 2.72
CA THR A 233 -13.55 -22.16 1.46
C THR A 233 -13.22 -23.26 0.45
N VAL A 234 -13.01 -22.88 -0.82
CA VAL A 234 -12.82 -23.80 -1.95
C VAL A 234 -11.73 -24.86 -1.75
N ASP A 235 -10.70 -24.56 -0.94
CA ASP A 235 -9.59 -25.48 -0.63
C ASP A 235 -9.16 -25.42 0.84
N GLY A 236 -10.05 -24.93 1.71
CA GLY A 236 -9.81 -24.85 3.14
C GLY A 236 -8.89 -23.71 3.59
N THR A 237 -8.25 -22.98 2.67
CA THR A 237 -7.37 -21.86 3.01
C THR A 237 -8.06 -20.49 2.87
N GLY A 238 -7.52 -19.46 3.53
CA GLY A 238 -8.13 -18.13 3.53
C GLY A 238 -8.17 -17.48 2.13
N ILE A 239 -9.25 -16.75 1.84
CA ILE A 239 -9.50 -16.09 0.56
C ILE A 239 -9.30 -14.57 0.69
N ARG A 240 -8.58 -13.98 -0.26
CA ARG A 240 -8.35 -12.53 -0.35
C ARG A 240 -8.54 -12.02 -1.77
N ASP A 241 -8.94 -10.75 -1.89
CA ASP A 241 -8.92 -10.01 -3.14
C ASP A 241 -7.55 -9.36 -3.36
N TYR A 242 -6.77 -9.99 -4.23
CA TYR A 242 -5.46 -9.48 -4.64
C TYR A 242 -5.64 -8.48 -5.77
N ILE A 243 -5.11 -7.28 -5.59
CA ILE A 243 -5.16 -6.19 -6.57
C ILE A 243 -3.75 -5.81 -7.00
N HIS A 244 -3.55 -5.56 -8.29
CA HIS A 244 -2.26 -5.12 -8.79
C HIS A 244 -1.95 -3.70 -8.27
N VAL A 245 -0.73 -3.48 -7.78
CA VAL A 245 -0.35 -2.18 -7.17
C VAL A 245 -0.45 -1.01 -8.14
N MET A 246 -0.25 -1.23 -9.45
CA MET A 246 -0.48 -0.19 -10.47
C MET A 246 -1.97 0.11 -10.69
N ASP A 247 -2.86 -0.90 -10.62
CA ASP A 247 -4.30 -0.63 -10.64
C ASP A 247 -4.70 0.21 -9.43
N LEU A 248 -4.19 -0.17 -8.25
CA LEU A 248 -4.40 0.59 -7.03
C LEU A 248 -3.87 2.03 -7.16
N ALA A 249 -2.66 2.21 -7.70
CA ALA A 249 -2.05 3.52 -7.94
C ALA A 249 -2.91 4.39 -8.88
N SER A 250 -3.39 3.84 -10.00
CA SER A 250 -4.27 4.58 -10.92
C SER A 250 -5.61 4.96 -10.27
N GLY A 251 -6.10 4.18 -9.30
CA GLY A 251 -7.29 4.51 -8.50
C GLY A 251 -7.15 5.79 -7.69
N HIS A 252 -5.92 6.14 -7.30
CA HIS A 252 -5.64 7.42 -6.62
C HIS A 252 -5.73 8.60 -7.56
N VAL A 253 -5.26 8.45 -8.80
CA VAL A 253 -5.39 9.48 -9.83
C VAL A 253 -6.87 9.68 -10.16
N ALA A 254 -7.66 8.60 -10.25
CA ALA A 254 -9.10 8.69 -10.45
C ALA A 254 -9.80 9.41 -9.29
N ALA A 255 -9.48 9.07 -8.03
CA ALA A 255 -9.99 9.77 -6.85
C ALA A 255 -9.59 11.25 -6.83
N LEU A 256 -8.35 11.58 -7.17
CA LEU A 256 -7.86 12.95 -7.26
C LEU A 256 -8.62 13.75 -8.34
N ASN A 257 -8.82 13.16 -9.52
CA ASN A 257 -9.60 13.78 -10.59
C ASN A 257 -11.05 14.05 -10.15
N LYS A 258 -11.66 13.15 -9.37
CA LYS A 258 -13.00 13.33 -8.80
C LYS A 258 -13.04 14.51 -7.83
N LEU A 259 -12.09 14.59 -6.88
CA LEU A 259 -12.00 15.72 -5.94
C LEU A 259 -11.78 17.07 -6.65
N GLN A 260 -11.04 17.06 -7.75
CA GLN A 260 -10.79 18.26 -8.54
C GLN A 260 -12.03 18.70 -9.34
N ALA A 261 -12.82 17.74 -9.84
CA ALA A 261 -14.01 18.01 -10.65
C ALA A 261 -15.17 18.54 -9.79
N GLU A 262 -15.35 17.99 -8.58
CA GLU A 262 -16.45 18.36 -7.70
C GLU A 262 -16.12 18.14 -6.21
N SER A 263 -16.91 18.81 -5.35
CA SER A 263 -16.86 18.55 -3.91
C SER A 263 -17.79 17.39 -3.57
N VAL A 264 -17.21 16.25 -3.20
CA VAL A 264 -17.94 15.06 -2.72
C VAL A 264 -18.10 15.06 -1.19
N ARG A 265 -17.61 16.09 -0.50
CA ARG A 265 -17.54 16.21 0.97
C ARG A 265 -16.73 15.09 1.60
N LEU A 266 -17.36 13.94 1.79
CA LEU A 266 -16.70 12.71 2.17
C LEU A 266 -17.35 11.57 1.40
N LYS A 267 -16.53 10.81 0.68
CA LYS A 267 -16.99 9.62 -0.05
C LYS A 267 -16.00 8.48 0.15
N THR A 268 -16.51 7.26 0.18
CA THR A 268 -15.72 6.05 0.37
C THR A 268 -15.82 5.17 -0.87
N TYR A 269 -14.72 4.53 -1.24
CA TYR A 269 -14.67 3.55 -2.33
C TYR A 269 -13.83 2.35 -1.94
N ASN A 270 -14.30 1.16 -2.30
CA ASN A 270 -13.52 -0.06 -2.29
C ASN A 270 -12.64 -0.13 -3.53
N LEU A 271 -11.34 -0.38 -3.35
CA LEU A 271 -10.42 -0.66 -4.44
C LEU A 271 -9.96 -2.12 -4.34
N GLY A 272 -10.56 -2.96 -5.17
CA GLY A 272 -10.30 -4.39 -5.31
C GLY A 272 -10.72 -4.87 -6.70
N THR A 273 -10.39 -6.11 -7.03
CA THR A 273 -10.79 -6.75 -8.29
C THR A 273 -12.20 -7.33 -8.25
N GLY A 274 -12.70 -7.57 -7.03
CA GLY A 274 -13.91 -8.35 -6.77
C GLY A 274 -13.77 -9.85 -6.98
N GLN A 275 -12.56 -10.34 -7.21
CA GLN A 275 -12.24 -11.75 -7.31
C GLN A 275 -11.43 -12.19 -6.09
N GLY A 276 -11.98 -13.14 -5.33
CA GLY A 276 -11.27 -13.77 -4.23
C GLY A 276 -10.42 -14.95 -4.69
N TYR A 277 -9.16 -15.00 -4.25
CA TYR A 277 -8.27 -16.15 -4.42
C TYR A 277 -7.83 -16.69 -3.07
N SER A 278 -7.81 -18.01 -2.94
CA SER A 278 -7.26 -18.70 -1.79
C SER A 278 -5.73 -18.62 -1.75
N VAL A 279 -5.13 -18.97 -0.60
CA VAL A 279 -3.67 -19.07 -0.47
C VAL A 279 -3.10 -20.10 -1.45
N LEU A 280 -3.74 -21.27 -1.58
CA LEU A 280 -3.26 -22.32 -2.48
C LEU A 280 -3.46 -21.98 -3.96
N GLN A 281 -4.53 -21.27 -4.32
CA GLN A 281 -4.71 -20.74 -5.67
C GLN A 281 -3.59 -19.77 -6.03
N LEU A 282 -3.26 -18.83 -5.13
CA LEU A 282 -2.15 -17.90 -5.36
C LEU A 282 -0.82 -18.63 -5.55
N ILE A 283 -0.51 -19.62 -4.71
CA ILE A 283 0.71 -20.43 -4.83
C ILE A 283 0.76 -21.14 -6.20
N LYS A 284 -0.33 -21.79 -6.61
CA LYS A 284 -0.40 -22.50 -7.89
C LYS A 284 -0.21 -21.55 -9.08
N THR A 285 -0.85 -20.39 -9.06
CA THR A 285 -0.67 -19.35 -10.09
C THR A 285 0.79 -18.87 -10.12
N PHE A 286 1.37 -18.60 -8.96
CA PHE A 286 2.76 -18.17 -8.86
C PHE A 286 3.71 -19.22 -9.46
N GLU A 287 3.63 -20.50 -9.03
CA GLU A 287 4.45 -21.58 -9.59
C GLU A 287 4.27 -21.73 -11.11
N ALA A 288 3.04 -21.59 -11.61
CA ALA A 288 2.73 -21.71 -13.03
C ALA A 288 3.38 -20.60 -13.87
N VAL A 289 3.40 -19.36 -13.36
CA VAL A 289 3.98 -18.19 -14.02
C VAL A 289 5.50 -18.20 -13.93
N THR A 290 6.07 -18.43 -12.74
CA THR A 290 7.51 -18.30 -12.48
C THR A 290 8.30 -19.56 -12.82
N LYS A 291 7.62 -20.70 -13.02
CA LYS A 291 8.23 -22.04 -13.15
C LYS A 291 9.11 -22.42 -11.96
N THR A 292 8.84 -21.85 -10.79
CA THR A 292 9.51 -22.21 -9.53
C THR A 292 8.59 -23.08 -8.67
N LYS A 293 9.18 -23.67 -7.62
CA LYS A 293 8.42 -24.39 -6.59
C LYS A 293 8.36 -23.59 -5.30
N VAL A 294 7.22 -23.69 -4.63
CA VAL A 294 6.95 -23.02 -3.37
C VAL A 294 6.55 -24.09 -2.35
N PRO A 295 7.52 -24.79 -1.72
CA PRO A 295 7.22 -25.69 -0.63
C PRO A 295 6.45 -24.96 0.48
N TYR A 296 5.44 -25.63 1.04
CA TYR A 296 4.69 -25.10 2.17
C TYR A 296 4.39 -26.20 3.18
N LYS A 297 4.08 -25.77 4.40
CA LYS A 297 3.50 -26.61 5.46
C LYS A 297 2.24 -25.95 5.99
N VAL A 298 1.31 -26.74 6.48
CA VAL A 298 0.10 -26.26 7.13
C VAL A 298 0.30 -26.28 8.64
N GLU A 299 -0.09 -25.19 9.31
CA GLU A 299 -0.20 -25.08 10.75
C GLU A 299 -1.64 -24.73 11.15
N SER A 300 -1.94 -24.74 12.45
CA SER A 300 -3.24 -24.33 12.97
C SER A 300 -3.60 -22.89 12.57
N ARG A 301 -4.89 -22.59 12.56
CA ARG A 301 -5.41 -21.25 12.29
C ARG A 301 -4.73 -20.21 13.17
N ARG A 302 -4.39 -19.06 12.56
CA ARG A 302 -3.85 -17.92 13.30
C ARG A 302 -5.00 -17.10 13.88
N GLN A 303 -4.90 -16.75 15.16
CA GLN A 303 -5.91 -15.93 15.81
C GLN A 303 -6.08 -14.58 15.09
N GLY A 304 -7.34 -14.22 14.81
CA GLY A 304 -7.70 -12.96 14.16
C GLY A 304 -7.67 -12.99 12.63
N ASP A 305 -7.37 -14.14 12.01
CA ASP A 305 -7.49 -14.29 10.56
C ASP A 305 -8.95 -14.22 10.13
N ILE A 306 -9.22 -13.33 9.17
CA ILE A 306 -10.50 -13.28 8.45
C ILE A 306 -10.50 -14.40 7.42
N VAL A 307 -11.59 -15.16 7.31
CA VAL A 307 -11.66 -16.31 6.41
C VAL A 307 -11.62 -15.86 4.95
N SER A 308 -12.61 -15.08 4.54
CA SER A 308 -12.79 -14.63 3.15
C SER A 308 -13.10 -13.14 3.11
N MET A 309 -12.44 -12.41 2.21
CA MET A 309 -12.63 -10.96 2.08
C MET A 309 -12.31 -10.51 0.65
N PHE A 310 -13.33 -10.08 -0.10
CA PHE A 310 -13.18 -9.54 -1.45
C PHE A 310 -14.21 -8.45 -1.76
N ALA A 311 -13.83 -7.52 -2.65
CA ALA A 311 -14.57 -6.28 -2.87
C ALA A 311 -15.80 -6.47 -3.76
N ASN A 312 -16.78 -5.61 -3.60
CA ASN A 312 -17.55 -5.11 -4.73
C ASN A 312 -16.98 -3.72 -5.04
N ALA A 313 -16.46 -3.54 -6.26
CA ALA A 313 -15.83 -2.29 -6.70
C ALA A 313 -16.67 -1.54 -7.76
N GLU A 314 -17.95 -1.88 -7.92
CA GLU A 314 -18.80 -1.25 -8.95
C GLU A 314 -18.96 0.25 -8.71
N LEU A 315 -19.02 0.71 -7.45
CA LEU A 315 -19.10 2.13 -7.13
C LEU A 315 -17.90 2.93 -7.63
N ALA A 316 -16.69 2.36 -7.54
CA ALA A 316 -15.48 2.99 -8.07
C ALA A 316 -15.51 3.04 -9.60
N LYS A 317 -16.06 2.02 -10.26
CA LYS A 317 -16.24 2.00 -11.71
C LYS A 317 -17.25 3.04 -12.18
N GLU A 318 -18.40 3.14 -11.52
CA GLU A 318 -19.47 4.07 -11.88
C GLU A 318 -19.10 5.52 -11.59
N GLU A 319 -18.57 5.83 -10.40
CA GLU A 319 -18.39 7.22 -9.96
C GLU A 319 -16.97 7.78 -10.21
N LEU A 320 -15.94 6.92 -10.31
CA LEU A 320 -14.55 7.32 -10.60
C LEU A 320 -14.11 6.96 -12.02
N GLY A 321 -14.89 6.16 -12.76
CA GLY A 321 -14.46 5.62 -14.05
C GLY A 321 -13.25 4.69 -13.94
N TRP A 322 -13.04 4.07 -12.78
CA TRP A 322 -11.87 3.25 -12.48
C TRP A 322 -12.23 1.76 -12.41
N GLN A 323 -11.40 0.92 -13.03
CA GLN A 323 -11.47 -0.53 -12.90
C GLN A 323 -10.07 -1.14 -13.00
N THR A 324 -9.91 -2.34 -12.46
CA THR A 324 -8.65 -3.10 -12.55
C THR A 324 -8.39 -3.56 -13.98
N ARG A 325 -7.11 -3.72 -14.33
CA ARG A 325 -6.65 -4.09 -15.68
C ARG A 325 -5.73 -5.30 -15.66
N TYR A 326 -5.09 -5.58 -14.53
CA TYR A 326 -4.13 -6.67 -14.42
C TYR A 326 -4.75 -7.91 -13.77
N SER A 327 -4.43 -9.06 -14.36
CA SER A 327 -4.76 -10.40 -13.87
C SER A 327 -3.87 -10.82 -12.69
N ILE A 328 -4.25 -11.90 -12.01
CA ILE A 328 -3.43 -12.47 -10.93
C ILE A 328 -2.11 -13.05 -11.46
N GLU A 329 -2.10 -13.52 -12.71
CA GLU A 329 -0.90 -13.96 -13.43
C GLU A 329 0.09 -12.80 -13.60
N GLU A 330 -0.38 -11.64 -14.08
CA GLU A 330 0.46 -10.44 -14.24
C GLU A 330 0.95 -9.89 -12.89
N MET A 331 0.14 -9.99 -11.83
CA MET A 331 0.58 -9.67 -10.47
C MET A 331 1.76 -10.55 -10.05
N CYS A 332 1.68 -11.86 -10.27
CA CYS A 332 2.78 -12.79 -9.99
C CYS A 332 4.00 -12.49 -10.86
N GLU A 333 3.81 -12.26 -12.16
CA GLU A 333 4.88 -11.99 -13.13
C GLU A 333 5.64 -10.71 -12.79
N HIS A 334 4.93 -9.58 -12.60
CA HIS A 334 5.56 -8.31 -12.29
C HIS A 334 6.26 -8.34 -10.94
N PHE A 335 5.68 -9.00 -9.93
CA PHE A 335 6.35 -9.20 -8.65
C PHE A 335 7.65 -10.00 -8.82
N TRP A 336 7.60 -11.11 -9.57
CA TRP A 336 8.76 -11.95 -9.81
C TRP A 336 9.85 -11.24 -10.61
N LYS A 337 9.47 -10.48 -11.64
CA LYS A 337 10.37 -9.65 -12.44
C LYS A 337 11.10 -8.62 -11.57
N TRP A 338 10.37 -7.90 -10.71
CA TRP A 338 10.99 -7.00 -9.73
C TRP A 338 12.00 -7.76 -8.86
N LYS A 339 11.58 -8.88 -8.26
CA LYS A 339 12.42 -9.62 -7.31
C LYS A 339 13.68 -10.21 -7.95
N THR A 340 13.59 -10.69 -9.19
CA THR A 340 14.72 -11.31 -9.91
C THR A 340 15.71 -10.27 -10.44
N LEU A 341 15.22 -9.11 -10.89
CA LEU A 341 16.08 -7.99 -11.28
C LEU A 341 16.70 -7.28 -10.06
N ASN A 342 16.09 -7.45 -8.88
CA ASN A 342 16.49 -6.78 -7.64
C ASN A 342 16.58 -7.80 -6.49
N PRO A 343 17.52 -8.76 -6.56
CA PRO A 343 17.60 -9.84 -5.58
C PRO A 343 17.79 -9.32 -4.14
N SER A 344 18.53 -8.22 -3.98
CA SER A 344 18.77 -7.52 -2.71
C SER A 344 17.81 -6.37 -2.44
N GLY A 345 16.72 -6.26 -3.21
CA GLY A 345 15.82 -5.11 -3.16
C GLY A 345 16.49 -3.85 -3.70
N TYR A 346 16.25 -2.73 -3.04
CA TYR A 346 16.85 -1.43 -3.41
C TYR A 346 18.30 -1.26 -2.94
N LYS A 347 18.80 -2.13 -2.06
CA LYS A 347 20.16 -2.02 -1.50
C LYS A 347 21.21 -2.41 -2.55
N SER A 348 22.24 -1.59 -2.69
CA SER A 348 23.42 -1.91 -3.50
C SER A 348 24.17 -3.14 -2.97
N ALA A 349 24.82 -3.89 -3.86
CA ALA A 349 25.61 -5.08 -3.49
C ALA A 349 26.77 -4.74 -2.55
N ASP A 350 27.36 -3.55 -2.67
CA ASP A 350 28.49 -3.09 -1.86
C ASP A 350 28.10 -2.83 -0.39
N ASN A 351 26.85 -2.45 -0.12
CA ASN A 351 26.32 -2.23 1.24
C ASN A 351 25.99 -3.51 2.02
N LEU A 352 26.06 -4.69 1.36
CA LEU A 352 25.92 -5.98 2.04
C LEU A 352 27.23 -6.43 2.69
N VAL A 353 28.37 -6.02 2.13
CA VAL A 353 29.72 -6.39 2.62
C VAL A 353 30.07 -5.64 3.90
N SER A 354 29.60 -4.40 4.07
CA SER A 354 29.88 -3.57 5.25
C SER A 354 29.07 -3.95 6.50
N ASN A 355 27.97 -4.71 6.35
CA ASN A 355 27.09 -5.13 7.46
C ASN A 355 27.21 -6.63 7.80
N GLY A 356 28.25 -7.33 7.33
CA GLY A 356 28.58 -8.69 7.77
C GLY A 356 27.61 -9.79 7.30
N LEU A 357 26.75 -9.53 6.31
CA LEU A 357 25.92 -10.55 5.69
C LEU A 357 26.52 -10.95 4.33
N SER A 358 27.63 -11.70 4.38
CA SER A 358 28.13 -12.41 3.21
C SER A 358 27.29 -13.67 2.97
N ASN A 359 26.32 -13.59 2.06
CA ASN A 359 25.79 -14.79 1.43
C ASN A 359 26.80 -15.26 0.39
N THR A 360 27.61 -16.27 0.74
CA THR A 360 28.38 -17.04 -0.23
C THR A 360 27.41 -17.85 -1.09
N ALA A 361 26.99 -17.31 -2.23
CA ALA A 361 26.47 -18.09 -3.33
C ALA A 361 27.46 -17.98 -4.50
N SER A 362 28.19 -19.07 -4.74
CA SER A 362 29.11 -19.18 -5.88
C SER A 362 28.37 -19.13 -7.21
N PRO A 363 28.95 -18.54 -8.27
CA PRO A 363 28.38 -18.55 -9.60
C PRO A 363 28.82 -19.83 -10.34
N HIS A 364 28.03 -20.90 -10.23
CA HIS A 364 28.13 -22.01 -11.16
C HIS A 364 26.73 -22.40 -11.63
N LEU A 365 26.35 -21.88 -12.80
CA LEU A 365 25.51 -22.54 -13.81
C LEU A 365 25.42 -21.62 -15.04
N MET A 366 26.44 -21.71 -15.88
CA MET A 366 26.33 -21.48 -17.33
C MET A 366 27.23 -22.50 -18.02
N LYS A 367 26.66 -23.68 -18.29
CA LYS A 367 26.81 -24.49 -19.49
C LYS A 367 25.84 -25.66 -19.43
#